data_AF-A0A7W1U1H0-F1
#
_entry.id   AF-A0A7W1U1H0-F1
#
_cell.length_a   1.000
_cell.length_b   1.000
_cell.length_c   1.000
_cell.angle_alpha   90.00
_cell.angle_beta   90.00
_cell.angle_gamma   90.00
#
_symmetry.space_group_name_H-M   'P 1'
#
loop_
_entity.id
_entity.type
_entity.pdbx_description
1 polymer ?
#
loop_
_entity_poly.entity_id
_entity_poly.type
_entity_poly.pdbx_seq_one_letter_code
_entity_poly.pdbx_strand_id
1 'polypeptide(L)'
;MDVSRKDHLTTTEKTFTLHPEVSLTSVTNVVVKVLTEETKSHVAKKPPPKWGEVVVLVGTSTAGKTSIISELVKQKPEMIERGIDSAWVGIPLNYLNKHHPEEMAFLEKVIEPAKDDIENYGYILSYVETGREPKFKTGVSVKEKDQYQEVVKKLYDSLCKGIPGDTPEKYAQSIITCMMDEIILESKQGRPIACDILQVNEVALETVKIKVPSVKFALVYVPFQTLAERVIKRNNKALSEGNFGDARPGVFPLEQFTKLFRPRNDSDLDSEIVQKLTLGEVKHAIDTVFENSKTFLKSTNQSLDELEKKTVHLRGIILERFGFKEGDDPNKVVELTPSYKGYHMLINTARGDKSKSEVVQEAVKQILVKD
;
A
#
# COMPACT_ATOMS: atom_id res chain seq x y z
N MET A 1 25.35 -56.13 -19.57
CA MET A 1 24.08 -56.31 -18.84
C MET A 1 23.71 -54.91 -18.32
N ASP A 2 23.28 -53.93 -19.10
CA ASP A 2 22.30 -53.89 -20.20
C ASP A 2 20.99 -54.59 -19.89
N VAL A 3 20.04 -53.85 -19.31
CA VAL A 3 18.69 -53.63 -19.86
C VAL A 3 18.17 -52.27 -19.37
N SER A 4 17.95 -51.37 -20.32
CA SER A 4 17.25 -50.09 -20.15
C SER A 4 15.74 -50.30 -20.05
N ARG A 5 15.05 -49.56 -19.20
CA ARG A 5 13.61 -49.26 -19.39
C ARG A 5 13.36 -47.76 -19.21
N LYS A 6 13.13 -47.12 -20.36
CA LYS A 6 12.51 -45.81 -20.52
C LYS A 6 11.00 -46.01 -20.44
N ASP A 7 10.33 -45.31 -19.54
CA ASP A 7 8.89 -45.07 -19.64
C ASP A 7 8.67 -43.63 -20.10
N HIS A 8 8.25 -43.51 -21.36
CA HIS A 8 7.75 -42.29 -21.98
C HIS A 8 6.28 -42.11 -21.62
N LEU A 9 5.97 -41.09 -20.83
CA LEU A 9 4.60 -40.57 -20.69
C LEU A 9 4.32 -39.65 -21.88
N THR A 10 3.49 -40.13 -22.80
CA THR A 10 2.91 -39.36 -23.90
C THR A 10 1.64 -38.67 -23.41
N THR A 11 1.71 -37.36 -23.20
CA THR A 11 0.52 -36.51 -23.03
C THR A 11 -0.13 -36.31 -24.39
N THR A 12 -1.38 -36.78 -24.52
CA THR A 12 -2.21 -36.59 -25.71
C THR A 12 -2.81 -35.18 -25.65
N GLU A 13 -2.30 -34.27 -26.48
CA GLU A 13 -2.98 -33.00 -26.77
C GLU A 13 -4.25 -33.29 -27.58
N LYS A 14 -5.41 -33.03 -26.98
CA LYS A 14 -6.68 -32.95 -27.72
C LYS A 14 -6.87 -31.52 -28.21
N THR A 15 -6.55 -31.31 -29.49
CA THR A 15 -6.90 -30.12 -30.24
C THR A 15 -8.41 -30.09 -30.48
N PHE A 16 -9.12 -29.14 -29.89
CA PHE A 16 -10.51 -28.86 -30.23
C PHE A 16 -10.56 -27.85 -31.38
N THR A 17 -10.92 -28.33 -32.56
CA THR A 17 -11.22 -27.51 -33.73
C THR A 17 -12.70 -27.13 -33.69
N LEU A 18 -13.03 -25.85 -33.51
CA LEU A 18 -14.40 -25.34 -33.67
C LEU A 18 -14.62 -24.95 -35.13
N HIS A 19 -15.56 -25.62 -35.79
CA HIS A 19 -16.13 -25.17 -37.06
C HIS A 19 -17.20 -24.08 -36.80
N PRO A 20 -17.29 -23.04 -37.65
CA PRO A 20 -18.32 -22.02 -37.57
C PRO A 20 -19.60 -22.46 -38.29
N GLU A 21 -20.69 -21.73 -38.02
CA GLU A 21 -22.01 -21.72 -38.69
C GLU A 21 -23.15 -22.49 -38.01
N VAL A 22 -23.83 -21.83 -37.06
CA VAL A 22 -25.31 -21.80 -37.00
C VAL A 22 -25.75 -20.42 -36.45
N SER A 23 -26.52 -19.65 -37.22
CA SER A 23 -27.02 -18.33 -36.82
C SER A 23 -28.20 -18.43 -35.84
N LEU A 24 -28.07 -17.81 -34.66
CA LEU A 24 -29.05 -17.78 -33.56
C LEU A 24 -29.99 -16.56 -33.63
N THR A 25 -30.51 -16.20 -34.80
CA THR A 25 -31.28 -14.96 -35.00
C THR A 25 -32.80 -15.11 -35.16
N SER A 26 -33.40 -16.30 -35.04
CA SER A 26 -34.83 -16.46 -35.42
C SER A 26 -35.81 -17.07 -34.40
N VAL A 27 -35.46 -17.26 -33.12
CA VAL A 27 -36.42 -17.83 -32.14
C VAL A 27 -36.66 -16.97 -30.88
N THR A 28 -35.89 -15.91 -30.66
CA THR A 28 -36.01 -15.06 -29.45
C THR A 28 -37.08 -13.97 -29.52
N ASN A 29 -37.69 -13.73 -30.69
CA ASN A 29 -38.56 -12.56 -30.91
C ASN A 29 -40.06 -12.76 -30.65
N VAL A 30 -40.51 -13.93 -30.18
CA VAL A 30 -41.95 -14.18 -29.94
C VAL A 30 -42.30 -14.30 -28.44
N VAL A 31 -41.33 -14.61 -27.55
CA VAL A 31 -41.61 -14.77 -26.11
C VAL A 31 -41.45 -13.46 -25.31
N VAL A 32 -40.73 -12.46 -25.82
CA VAL A 32 -40.50 -11.18 -25.10
C VAL A 32 -41.68 -10.20 -25.19
N LYS A 33 -42.61 -10.42 -26.14
CA LYS A 33 -43.69 -9.46 -26.42
C LYS A 33 -44.98 -9.66 -25.60
N VAL A 34 -45.08 -10.72 -24.80
CA VAL A 34 -46.30 -11.04 -24.01
C VAL A 34 -46.12 -10.74 -22.51
N LEU A 35 -44.94 -10.30 -22.06
CA LEU A 35 -44.67 -9.98 -20.65
C LEU A 35 -44.37 -8.49 -20.37
N THR A 36 -44.57 -7.60 -21.34
CA THR A 36 -44.12 -6.19 -21.23
C THR A 36 -45.21 -5.12 -21.19
N GLU A 37 -46.51 -5.46 -21.22
CA GLU A 37 -47.56 -4.43 -21.20
C GLU A 37 -48.46 -4.35 -19.96
N GLU A 38 -48.40 -5.30 -19.02
CA GLU A 38 -49.26 -5.25 -17.82
C GLU A 38 -48.47 -5.35 -16.51
N THR A 39 -47.56 -4.40 -16.28
CA THR A 39 -47.21 -3.89 -14.94
C THR A 39 -46.27 -2.69 -15.04
N LYS A 40 -46.73 -1.61 -15.70
CA LYS A 40 -46.22 -0.26 -15.39
C LYS A 40 -46.84 0.20 -14.07
N SER A 41 -46.57 -0.53 -12.99
CA SER A 41 -46.76 0.04 -11.66
C SER A 41 -45.67 1.11 -11.49
N HIS A 42 -46.09 2.29 -11.07
CA HIS A 42 -45.22 3.41 -10.75
C HIS A 42 -44.39 3.08 -9.49
N VAL A 43 -43.45 2.14 -9.60
CA VAL A 43 -42.34 2.08 -8.65
C VAL A 43 -41.52 3.32 -8.94
N ALA A 44 -41.75 4.37 -8.17
CA ALA A 44 -40.91 5.56 -8.16
C ALA A 44 -39.45 5.07 -8.09
N LYS A 45 -38.69 5.28 -9.16
CA LYS A 45 -37.26 4.95 -9.18
C LYS A 45 -36.66 5.71 -8.00
N LYS A 46 -36.33 5.00 -6.93
CA LYS A 46 -35.58 5.61 -5.81
C LYS A 46 -34.37 6.30 -6.43
N PRO A 47 -34.10 7.57 -6.09
CA PRO A 47 -32.92 8.23 -6.60
C PRO A 47 -31.71 7.34 -6.28
N PRO A 48 -30.74 7.23 -7.21
CA PRO A 48 -29.55 6.45 -6.93
C PRO A 48 -28.96 6.90 -5.60
N PRO A 49 -28.46 5.96 -4.76
CA PRO A 49 -27.86 6.33 -3.48
C PRO A 49 -26.80 7.40 -3.73
N LYS A 50 -26.80 8.46 -2.92
CA LYS A 50 -25.78 9.51 -3.01
C LYS A 50 -24.50 8.92 -2.40
N TRP A 51 -23.53 8.57 -3.23
CA TRP A 51 -22.23 8.11 -2.75
C TRP A 51 -21.44 9.30 -2.19
N GLY A 52 -20.63 9.04 -1.17
CA GLY A 52 -19.65 9.98 -0.68
C GLY A 52 -18.43 10.05 -1.60
N GLU A 53 -17.84 11.24 -1.74
CA GLU A 53 -16.59 11.45 -2.47
C GLU A 53 -15.45 10.66 -1.83
N VAL A 54 -14.63 9.99 -2.64
CA VAL A 54 -13.42 9.29 -2.16
C VAL A 54 -12.18 9.99 -2.71
N VAL A 55 -11.32 10.48 -1.83
CA VAL A 55 -10.03 11.07 -2.17
C VAL A 55 -8.92 10.07 -1.80
N VAL A 56 -8.14 9.66 -2.80
CA VAL A 56 -7.04 8.71 -2.64
C VAL A 56 -5.73 9.44 -2.84
N LEU A 57 -4.96 9.62 -1.76
CA LEU A 57 -3.62 10.17 -1.81
C LEU A 57 -2.60 9.05 -2.04
N VAL A 58 -1.84 9.14 -3.12
CA VAL A 58 -0.79 8.17 -3.45
C VAL A 58 0.57 8.83 -3.35
N GLY A 59 1.53 8.24 -2.66
CA GLY A 59 2.86 8.86 -2.55
C GLY A 59 3.79 8.17 -1.55
N THR A 60 5.10 8.35 -1.73
CA THR A 60 6.12 7.76 -0.83
C THR A 60 6.24 8.46 0.52
N SER A 61 5.77 9.71 0.64
CA SER A 61 5.88 10.47 1.89
C SER A 61 4.64 10.26 2.76
N THR A 62 4.74 9.47 3.84
CA THR A 62 3.64 9.31 4.83
C THR A 62 3.28 10.66 5.47
N ALA A 63 4.27 11.38 6.00
CA ALA A 63 4.03 12.65 6.70
C ALA A 63 3.35 13.72 5.82
N GLY A 64 3.61 13.73 4.51
CA GLY A 64 2.93 14.60 3.56
C GLY A 64 1.45 14.26 3.42
N LYS A 65 1.14 12.98 3.16
CA LYS A 65 -0.23 12.49 2.99
C LYS A 65 -1.06 12.66 4.27
N THR A 66 -0.57 12.22 5.42
CA THR A 66 -1.27 12.37 6.71
C THR A 66 -1.60 13.83 7.00
N SER A 67 -0.65 14.76 6.75
CA SER A 67 -0.91 16.19 6.98
C SER A 67 -2.00 16.76 6.06
N ILE A 68 -2.08 16.28 4.80
CA ILE A 68 -3.13 16.68 3.85
C ILE A 68 -4.47 16.10 4.29
N ILE A 69 -4.53 14.82 4.70
CA ILE A 69 -5.77 14.19 5.17
C ILE A 69 -6.29 14.88 6.42
N SER A 70 -5.45 15.13 7.42
CA SER A 70 -5.89 15.81 8.65
C SER A 70 -6.47 17.20 8.35
N GLU A 71 -5.88 17.94 7.41
CA GLU A 71 -6.41 19.24 7.01
C GLU A 71 -7.70 19.11 6.15
N LEU A 72 -7.82 18.09 5.31
CA LEU A 72 -9.09 17.77 4.60
C LEU A 72 -10.21 17.50 5.60
N VAL A 73 -9.99 16.65 6.59
CA VAL A 73 -10.96 16.31 7.64
C VAL A 73 -11.31 17.55 8.47
N LYS A 74 -10.35 18.42 8.75
CA LYS A 74 -10.61 19.70 9.43
C LYS A 74 -11.54 20.62 8.62
N GLN A 75 -11.42 20.63 7.29
CA GLN A 75 -12.25 21.45 6.41
C GLN A 75 -13.59 20.79 6.04
N LYS A 76 -13.65 19.46 6.05
CA LYS A 76 -14.84 18.63 5.84
C LYS A 76 -14.98 17.65 7.03
N PRO A 77 -15.50 18.06 8.20
CA PRO A 77 -15.56 17.22 9.40
C PRO A 77 -16.33 15.91 9.26
N GLU A 78 -17.19 15.80 8.24
CA GLU A 78 -17.90 14.58 7.88
C GLU A 78 -17.03 13.55 7.11
N MET A 79 -15.84 13.96 6.66
CA MET A 79 -14.89 13.11 5.95
C MET A 79 -14.20 12.14 6.90
N ILE A 80 -14.21 10.86 6.52
CA ILE A 80 -13.58 9.79 7.26
C ILE A 80 -12.15 9.59 6.77
N GLU A 81 -11.19 9.52 7.70
CA GLU A 81 -9.82 9.10 7.42
C GLU A 81 -9.71 7.57 7.39
N ARG A 82 -9.06 7.05 6.34
CA ARG A 82 -8.71 5.63 6.19
C ARG A 82 -7.28 5.49 5.67
N GLY A 83 -6.30 5.46 6.56
CA GLY A 83 -4.91 5.33 6.16
C GLY A 83 -4.44 3.87 6.04
N ILE A 84 -3.51 3.60 5.12
CA ILE A 84 -2.93 2.26 4.96
C ILE A 84 -2.19 1.80 6.23
N ASP A 85 -1.54 2.72 6.94
CA ASP A 85 -0.85 2.43 8.20
C ASP A 85 -1.85 1.97 9.27
N SER A 86 -3.02 2.60 9.35
CA SER A 86 -4.11 2.19 10.26
C SER A 86 -4.73 0.87 9.82
N ALA A 87 -4.92 0.65 8.52
CA ALA A 87 -5.48 -0.59 7.98
C ALA A 87 -4.56 -1.79 8.26
N TRP A 88 -3.24 -1.60 8.15
CA TRP A 88 -2.23 -2.64 8.38
C TRP A 88 -2.28 -3.23 9.79
N VAL A 89 -2.67 -2.41 10.77
CA VAL A 89 -2.80 -2.83 12.17
C VAL A 89 -4.25 -3.19 12.50
N GLY A 90 -5.20 -2.35 12.08
CA GLY A 90 -6.61 -2.48 12.43
C GLY A 90 -7.29 -3.70 11.82
N ILE A 91 -7.01 -4.04 10.56
CA ILE A 91 -7.68 -5.17 9.88
C ILE A 91 -7.27 -6.51 10.53
N PRO A 92 -5.98 -6.82 10.71
CA PRO A 92 -5.58 -8.05 11.41
C PRO A 92 -6.10 -8.12 12.84
N LEU A 93 -6.03 -7.03 13.60
CA LEU A 93 -6.55 -7.00 14.97
C LEU A 93 -8.06 -7.21 15.04
N ASN A 94 -8.83 -6.56 14.16
CA ASN A 94 -10.28 -6.76 14.09
C ASN A 94 -10.63 -8.20 13.74
N TYR A 95 -9.88 -8.82 12.83
CA TYR A 95 -10.03 -10.24 12.51
C TYR A 95 -9.74 -11.12 13.73
N LEU A 96 -8.61 -10.91 14.43
CA LEU A 96 -8.24 -11.70 15.59
C LEU A 96 -9.23 -11.54 16.75
N ASN A 97 -9.64 -10.30 17.07
CA ASN A 97 -10.63 -10.04 18.12
C ASN A 97 -11.99 -10.69 17.82
N LYS A 98 -12.38 -10.75 16.54
CA LYS A 98 -13.63 -11.37 16.12
C LYS A 98 -13.58 -12.90 16.17
N HIS A 99 -12.46 -13.50 15.78
CA HIS A 99 -12.36 -14.94 15.57
C HIS A 99 -11.64 -15.71 16.70
N HIS A 100 -10.86 -15.03 17.53
CA HIS A 100 -10.07 -15.59 18.63
C HIS A 100 -10.10 -14.68 19.89
N PRO A 101 -11.28 -14.30 20.39
CA PRO A 101 -11.40 -13.35 21.50
C PRO A 101 -10.76 -13.86 22.81
N GLU A 102 -10.80 -15.16 23.07
CA GLU A 102 -10.23 -15.76 24.29
C GLU A 102 -8.70 -15.70 24.28
N GLU A 103 -8.09 -16.00 23.14
CA GLU A 103 -6.65 -15.90 22.92
C GLU A 103 -6.16 -14.45 23.03
N MET A 104 -6.90 -13.51 22.42
CA MET A 104 -6.58 -12.08 22.51
C MET A 104 -6.65 -11.59 23.97
N ALA A 105 -7.71 -11.95 24.70
CA ALA A 105 -7.84 -11.62 26.12
C ALA A 105 -6.72 -12.25 26.97
N PHE A 106 -6.27 -13.46 26.63
CA PHE A 106 -5.13 -14.09 27.26
C PHE A 106 -3.82 -13.32 26.99
N LEU A 107 -3.55 -12.93 25.75
CA LEU A 107 -2.36 -12.14 25.42
C LEU A 107 -2.36 -10.78 26.12
N GLU A 108 -3.50 -10.10 26.17
CA GLU A 108 -3.67 -8.86 26.95
C GLU A 108 -3.41 -9.06 28.44
N LYS A 109 -3.77 -10.23 29.00
CA LYS A 109 -3.50 -10.56 30.41
C LYS A 109 -2.01 -10.74 30.68
N VAL A 110 -1.24 -11.37 29.78
CA VAL A 110 0.15 -11.79 30.07
C VAL A 110 1.22 -10.85 29.53
N ILE A 111 0.95 -10.08 28.47
CA ILE A 111 1.91 -9.19 27.82
C ILE A 111 1.85 -7.78 28.42
N GLU A 112 3.00 -7.24 28.82
CA GLU A 112 3.12 -5.83 29.19
C GLU A 112 3.07 -4.96 27.92
N PRO A 113 2.18 -3.95 27.85
CA PRO A 113 2.13 -3.04 26.71
C PRO A 113 3.50 -2.38 26.49
N ALA A 114 3.99 -2.38 25.26
CA ALA A 114 5.18 -1.62 24.91
C ALA A 114 4.84 -0.13 24.99
N LYS A 115 5.69 0.66 25.68
CA LYS A 115 5.45 2.10 25.95
C LYS A 115 5.24 2.93 24.69
N ASP A 116 5.80 2.48 23.57
CA ASP A 116 5.76 3.19 22.29
C ASP A 116 4.58 2.76 21.39
N ASP A 117 3.79 1.74 21.80
CA ASP A 117 2.67 1.15 21.04
C ASP A 117 1.32 1.20 21.79
N ILE A 118 1.23 1.99 22.87
CA ILE A 118 0.10 1.98 23.82
C ILE A 118 -1.24 2.31 23.16
N GLU A 119 -1.27 3.12 22.10
CA GLU A 119 -2.54 3.70 21.63
C GLU A 119 -3.38 2.78 20.73
N ASN A 120 -2.87 1.64 20.22
CA ASN A 120 -3.59 0.90 19.15
C ASN A 120 -3.58 -0.63 19.21
N TYR A 121 -3.24 -1.27 20.35
CA TYR A 121 -3.10 -2.75 20.44
C TYR A 121 -2.11 -3.37 19.43
N GLY A 122 -1.38 -2.54 18.67
CA GLY A 122 -0.41 -2.96 17.66
C GLY A 122 0.73 -3.79 18.23
N TYR A 123 1.03 -3.63 19.53
CA TYR A 123 2.04 -4.44 20.20
C TYR A 123 1.69 -5.93 20.20
N ILE A 124 0.42 -6.32 20.39
CA ILE A 124 0.01 -7.74 20.35
C ILE A 124 0.20 -8.27 18.93
N LEU A 125 -0.26 -7.52 17.93
CA LEU A 125 -0.08 -7.91 16.53
C LEU A 125 1.40 -8.08 16.18
N SER A 126 2.26 -7.16 16.63
CA SER A 126 3.72 -7.24 16.44
C SER A 126 4.29 -8.54 17.01
N TYR A 127 3.86 -8.97 18.21
CA TYR A 127 4.27 -10.25 18.77
C TYR A 127 3.73 -11.46 17.99
N VAL A 128 2.48 -11.39 17.53
CA VAL A 128 1.86 -12.44 16.71
C VAL A 128 2.59 -12.59 15.37
N GLU A 129 2.89 -11.50 14.68
CA GLU A 129 3.52 -11.52 13.35
C GLU A 129 5.02 -11.84 13.39
N THR A 130 5.74 -11.39 14.42
CA THR A 130 7.20 -11.55 14.48
C THR A 130 7.66 -12.78 15.28
N GLY A 131 6.79 -13.35 16.11
CA GLY A 131 7.15 -14.44 17.03
C GLY A 131 8.19 -14.03 18.08
N ARG A 132 8.44 -12.73 18.28
CA ARG A 132 9.39 -12.24 19.28
C ARG A 132 8.90 -12.53 20.70
N GLU A 133 9.85 -12.71 21.62
CA GLU A 133 9.53 -12.85 23.03
C GLU A 133 9.04 -11.51 23.61
N PRO A 134 7.88 -11.47 24.28
CA PRO A 134 7.32 -10.26 24.81
C PRO A 134 7.92 -9.93 26.16
N LYS A 135 7.74 -8.69 26.59
CA LYS A 135 7.87 -8.38 28.01
C LYS A 135 6.62 -8.88 28.73
N PHE A 136 6.76 -9.88 29.60
CA PHE A 136 5.65 -10.41 30.38
C PHE A 136 5.33 -9.50 31.57
N LYS A 137 4.04 -9.38 31.91
CA LYS A 137 3.62 -8.74 33.16
C LYS A 137 4.19 -9.49 34.38
N THR A 138 4.33 -8.78 35.50
CA THR A 138 4.79 -9.38 36.74
C THR A 138 3.82 -10.47 37.21
N GLY A 139 4.35 -11.63 37.63
CA GLY A 139 3.56 -12.73 38.17
C GLY A 139 3.05 -13.75 37.13
N VAL A 140 3.37 -13.59 35.84
CA VAL A 140 3.08 -14.59 34.80
C VAL A 140 3.85 -15.88 35.09
N SER A 141 3.13 -16.99 35.22
CA SER A 141 3.68 -18.31 35.52
C SER A 141 4.43 -18.93 34.34
N VAL A 142 5.29 -19.93 34.59
CA VAL A 142 5.98 -20.69 33.52
C VAL A 142 4.97 -21.30 32.56
N LYS A 143 3.88 -21.88 33.08
CA LYS A 143 2.80 -22.45 32.27
C LYS A 143 2.13 -21.43 31.35
N GLU A 144 1.92 -20.19 31.82
CA GLU A 144 1.37 -19.12 30.98
C GLU A 144 2.38 -18.66 29.91
N LYS A 145 3.68 -18.72 30.17
CA LYS A 145 4.71 -18.46 29.14
C LYS A 145 4.76 -19.55 28.07
N ASP A 146 4.57 -20.81 28.46
CA ASP A 146 4.49 -21.92 27.50
C ASP A 146 3.22 -21.79 26.65
N GLN A 147 2.08 -21.49 27.28
CA GLN A 147 0.81 -21.24 26.60
C GLN A 147 0.89 -20.04 25.64
N TYR A 148 1.67 -19.00 25.97
CA TYR A 148 1.90 -17.85 25.09
C TYR A 148 2.41 -18.26 23.71
N GLN A 149 3.39 -19.17 23.63
CA GLN A 149 3.95 -19.59 22.34
C GLN A 149 2.91 -20.33 21.49
N GLU A 150 2.10 -21.19 22.12
CA GLU A 150 1.02 -21.91 21.45
C GLU A 150 -0.06 -20.94 20.94
N VAL A 151 -0.47 -19.98 21.76
CA VAL A 151 -1.47 -18.97 21.40
C VAL A 151 -0.97 -18.08 20.26
N VAL A 152 0.24 -17.55 20.34
CA VAL A 152 0.83 -16.71 19.27
C VAL A 152 0.88 -17.46 17.96
N LYS A 153 1.36 -18.71 17.96
CA LYS A 153 1.40 -19.54 16.76
C LYS A 153 0.00 -19.77 16.20
N LYS A 154 -0.99 -20.09 17.05
CA LYS A 154 -2.38 -20.28 16.64
C LYS A 154 -2.95 -19.03 15.97
N LEU A 155 -2.72 -17.84 16.53
CA LEU A 155 -3.20 -16.58 15.99
C LEU A 155 -2.51 -16.24 14.66
N TYR A 156 -1.20 -16.44 14.57
CA TYR A 156 -0.45 -16.27 13.33
C TYR A 156 -0.97 -17.18 12.22
N ASP A 157 -1.11 -18.49 12.50
CA ASP A 157 -1.64 -19.46 11.56
C ASP A 157 -3.08 -19.10 11.13
N SER A 158 -3.87 -18.49 12.01
CA SER A 158 -5.21 -18.03 11.65
C SER A 158 -5.21 -16.77 10.80
N LEU A 159 -4.31 -15.81 11.06
CA LEU A 159 -4.13 -14.64 10.20
C LEU A 159 -3.76 -15.06 8.78
N CYS A 160 -2.77 -15.94 8.63
CA CYS A 160 -2.34 -16.43 7.31
C CYS A 160 -3.46 -17.16 6.55
N LYS A 161 -4.42 -17.77 7.25
CA LYS A 161 -5.59 -18.44 6.64
C LYS A 161 -6.75 -17.48 6.36
N GLY A 162 -7.00 -16.52 7.25
CA GLY A 162 -8.16 -15.63 7.21
C GLY A 162 -7.95 -14.39 6.37
N ILE A 163 -6.72 -13.91 6.29
CA ILE A 163 -6.28 -12.82 5.41
C ILE A 163 -5.38 -13.47 4.35
N PRO A 164 -5.92 -13.74 3.14
CA PRO A 164 -5.21 -14.51 2.13
C PRO A 164 -3.84 -13.89 1.80
N GLY A 165 -2.78 -14.67 1.87
CA GLY A 165 -1.44 -14.18 1.54
C GLY A 165 -0.36 -15.17 1.92
N ASP A 166 -0.04 -16.09 1.01
CA ASP A 166 1.11 -17.00 1.14
C ASP A 166 2.46 -16.29 0.96
N THR A 167 2.44 -15.03 0.49
CA THR A 167 3.60 -14.16 0.41
C THR A 167 3.30 -12.79 1.04
N PRO A 168 4.32 -12.04 1.50
CA PRO A 168 4.14 -10.69 2.02
C PRO A 168 3.39 -9.75 1.06
N GLU A 169 3.62 -9.89 -0.24
CA GLU A 169 2.95 -9.09 -1.28
C GLU A 169 1.46 -9.40 -1.35
N LYS A 170 1.08 -10.69 -1.32
CA LYS A 170 -0.34 -11.07 -1.34
C LYS A 170 -1.05 -10.70 -0.04
N TYR A 171 -0.36 -10.80 1.10
CA TYR A 171 -0.89 -10.30 2.37
C TYR A 171 -1.14 -8.78 2.29
N ALA A 172 -0.18 -8.01 1.78
CA ALA A 172 -0.34 -6.58 1.53
C ALA A 172 -1.56 -6.26 0.67
N GLN A 173 -1.72 -7.02 -0.42
CA GLN A 173 -2.83 -6.87 -1.34
C GLN A 173 -4.18 -7.16 -0.67
N SER A 174 -4.25 -8.17 0.21
CA SER A 174 -5.46 -8.48 0.97
C SER A 174 -5.83 -7.38 1.95
N ILE A 175 -4.85 -6.79 2.65
CA ILE A 175 -5.08 -5.61 3.51
C ILE A 175 -5.64 -4.45 2.70
N ILE A 176 -5.05 -4.16 1.53
CA ILE A 176 -5.53 -3.10 0.63
C ILE A 176 -6.96 -3.40 0.15
N THR A 177 -7.24 -4.65 -0.22
CA THR A 177 -8.58 -5.07 -0.67
C THR A 177 -9.62 -4.86 0.43
N CYS A 178 -9.35 -5.34 1.65
CA CYS A 178 -10.23 -5.15 2.80
C CYS A 178 -10.44 -3.67 3.13
N MET A 179 -9.37 -2.86 3.10
CA MET A 179 -9.48 -1.41 3.29
C MET A 179 -10.36 -0.77 2.21
N MET A 180 -10.22 -1.18 0.95
CA MET A 180 -11.06 -0.68 -0.14
C MET A 180 -12.53 -1.09 0.01
N ASP A 181 -12.82 -2.31 0.46
CA ASP A 181 -14.19 -2.75 0.76
C ASP A 181 -14.84 -1.89 1.85
N GLU A 182 -14.11 -1.57 2.91
CA GLU A 182 -14.57 -0.64 3.95
C GLU A 182 -14.82 0.76 3.40
N ILE A 183 -13.90 1.29 2.60
CA ILE A 183 -14.05 2.60 1.95
C ILE A 183 -15.31 2.63 1.08
N ILE A 184 -15.56 1.57 0.33
CA ILE A 184 -16.72 1.47 -0.55
C ILE A 184 -18.01 1.37 0.25
N LEU A 185 -18.02 0.59 1.33
CA LEU A 185 -19.19 0.45 2.20
C LEU A 185 -19.58 1.80 2.83
N GLU A 186 -18.59 2.54 3.32
CA GLU A 186 -18.78 3.87 3.92
C GLU A 186 -19.21 4.91 2.86
N SER A 187 -18.58 4.90 1.69
CA SER A 187 -18.95 5.79 0.58
C SER A 187 -20.37 5.52 0.08
N LYS A 188 -20.82 4.27 0.01
CA LYS A 188 -22.22 3.92 -0.33
C LYS A 188 -23.25 4.50 0.65
N GLN A 189 -22.84 4.81 1.87
CA GLN A 189 -23.67 5.47 2.89
C GLN A 189 -23.65 7.01 2.76
N GLY A 190 -23.00 7.55 1.74
CA GLY A 190 -22.89 8.98 1.50
C GLY A 190 -21.78 9.67 2.29
N ARG A 191 -20.92 8.91 2.97
CA ARG A 191 -19.84 9.47 3.79
C ARG A 191 -18.60 9.72 2.92
N PRO A 192 -18.08 10.95 2.85
CA PRO A 192 -16.85 11.22 2.11
C PRO A 192 -15.65 10.63 2.85
N ILE A 193 -14.62 10.26 2.10
CA ILE A 193 -13.46 9.53 2.64
C ILE A 193 -12.20 10.12 2.06
N ALA A 194 -11.18 10.27 2.90
CA ALA A 194 -9.81 10.48 2.47
C ALA A 194 -8.95 9.31 2.93
N CYS A 195 -8.23 8.70 2.00
CA CYS A 195 -7.32 7.60 2.28
C CYS A 195 -5.94 7.85 1.70
N ASP A 196 -4.94 7.22 2.28
CA ASP A 196 -3.58 7.23 1.76
C ASP A 196 -3.11 5.81 1.43
N ILE A 197 -2.41 5.69 0.29
CA ILE A 197 -1.88 4.41 -0.20
C ILE A 197 -0.45 4.59 -0.72
N LEU A 198 0.29 3.48 -0.72
CA LEU A 198 1.67 3.45 -1.21
C LEU A 198 1.75 3.23 -2.72
N GLN A 199 0.80 2.48 -3.30
CA GLN A 199 0.82 2.10 -4.72
C GLN A 199 -0.59 2.17 -5.30
N VAL A 200 -0.73 2.78 -6.48
CA VAL A 200 -2.04 3.03 -7.09
C VAL A 200 -2.59 1.83 -7.86
N ASN A 201 -1.73 0.95 -8.38
CA ASN A 201 -2.17 -0.08 -9.33
C ASN A 201 -3.22 -1.01 -8.73
N GLU A 202 -3.05 -1.41 -7.47
CA GLU A 202 -3.98 -2.29 -6.77
C GLU A 202 -5.32 -1.59 -6.52
N VAL A 203 -5.28 -0.33 -6.09
CA VAL A 203 -6.50 0.45 -5.82
C VAL A 203 -7.22 0.87 -7.10
N ALA A 204 -6.50 1.18 -8.17
CA ALA A 204 -7.06 1.47 -9.48
C ALA A 204 -7.84 0.27 -10.02
N LEU A 205 -7.31 -0.96 -9.87
CA LEU A 205 -8.00 -2.18 -10.27
C LEU A 205 -9.29 -2.38 -9.47
N GLU A 206 -9.26 -2.22 -8.14
CA GLU A 206 -10.45 -2.37 -7.30
C GLU A 206 -11.52 -1.29 -7.57
N THR A 207 -11.11 -0.04 -7.78
CA THR A 207 -12.05 1.04 -8.09
C THR A 207 -12.74 0.87 -9.45
N VAL A 208 -12.02 0.37 -10.47
CA VAL A 208 -12.61 0.03 -11.78
C VAL A 208 -13.61 -1.11 -11.64
N LYS A 209 -13.28 -2.15 -10.88
CA LYS A 209 -14.20 -3.29 -10.65
C LYS A 209 -15.52 -2.85 -10.02
N ILE A 210 -15.47 -1.91 -9.07
CA ILE A 210 -16.61 -1.62 -8.18
C ILE A 210 -17.38 -0.35 -8.60
N LYS A 211 -16.89 0.39 -9.61
CA LYS A 211 -17.55 1.56 -10.21
C LYS A 211 -17.96 2.61 -9.16
N VAL A 212 -17.05 2.92 -8.23
CA VAL A 212 -17.25 4.03 -7.30
C VAL A 212 -17.37 5.32 -8.12
N PRO A 213 -18.51 6.02 -8.09
CA PRO A 213 -18.81 7.05 -9.08
C PRO A 213 -18.01 8.36 -8.91
N SER A 214 -17.37 8.56 -7.76
CA SER A 214 -16.54 9.76 -7.48
C SER A 214 -15.29 9.37 -6.69
N VAL A 215 -14.23 8.99 -7.41
CA VAL A 215 -12.89 8.74 -6.84
C VAL A 215 -11.90 9.72 -7.44
N LYS A 216 -11.24 10.51 -6.59
CA LYS A 216 -10.15 11.41 -6.97
C LYS A 216 -8.81 10.82 -6.53
N PHE A 217 -8.03 10.37 -7.48
CA PHE A 217 -6.63 9.99 -7.27
C PHE A 217 -5.71 11.21 -7.34
N ALA A 218 -4.99 11.49 -6.25
CA ALA A 218 -3.99 12.55 -6.18
C ALA A 218 -2.60 11.96 -5.92
N LEU A 219 -1.65 12.21 -6.83
CA LEU A 219 -0.25 11.80 -6.67
C LEU A 219 0.49 12.86 -5.85
N VAL A 220 0.80 12.54 -4.60
CA VAL A 220 1.61 13.35 -3.69
C VAL A 220 3.08 13.14 -4.02
N TYR A 221 3.62 14.08 -4.79
CA TYR A 221 4.99 14.08 -5.30
C TYR A 221 5.94 14.84 -4.36
N VAL A 222 7.18 14.38 -4.32
CA VAL A 222 8.33 15.09 -3.75
C VAL A 222 9.55 14.73 -4.61
N PRO A 223 10.42 15.68 -4.97
CA PRO A 223 11.63 15.37 -5.73
C PRO A 223 12.49 14.29 -5.07
N PHE A 224 13.12 13.44 -5.88
CA PHE A 224 13.87 12.27 -5.40
C PHE A 224 14.95 12.62 -4.36
N GLN A 225 15.71 13.69 -4.58
CA GLN A 225 16.75 14.19 -3.67
C GLN A 225 16.13 14.72 -2.37
N THR A 226 15.05 15.49 -2.48
CA THR A 226 14.30 15.97 -1.31
C THR A 226 13.69 14.81 -0.51
N LEU A 227 13.31 13.70 -1.16
CA LEU A 227 12.88 12.49 -0.46
C LEU A 227 14.03 11.89 0.36
N ALA A 228 15.22 11.75 -0.23
CA ALA A 228 16.41 11.29 0.48
C ALA A 228 16.73 12.15 1.72
N GLU A 229 16.72 13.48 1.57
CA GLU A 229 16.89 14.43 2.69
C GLU A 229 15.83 14.25 3.79
N ARG A 230 14.56 14.06 3.41
CA ARG A 230 13.47 13.83 4.36
C ARG A 230 13.64 12.53 5.15
N VAL A 231 14.11 11.47 4.49
CA VAL A 231 14.41 10.18 5.15
C VAL A 231 15.51 10.36 6.18
N ILE A 232 16.61 11.02 5.80
CA ILE A 232 17.74 11.30 6.70
C ILE A 232 17.27 12.14 7.90
N LYS A 233 16.52 13.21 7.66
CA LYS A 233 15.99 14.07 8.72
C LYS A 233 15.08 13.29 9.67
N ARG A 234 14.24 12.39 9.15
CA ARG A 234 13.37 11.54 9.96
C ARG A 234 14.18 10.56 10.80
N ASN A 235 15.17 9.89 10.22
CA ASN A 235 16.02 8.94 10.94
C ASN A 235 16.83 9.63 12.05
N ASN A 236 17.38 10.81 11.78
CA ASN A 236 18.11 11.58 12.79
C ASN A 236 17.19 12.03 13.93
N LYS A 237 15.96 12.46 13.61
CA LYS A 237 14.96 12.82 14.63
C LYS A 237 14.59 11.61 15.49
N ALA A 238 14.26 10.48 14.85
CA ALA A 238 13.95 9.21 15.51
C ALA A 238 15.07 8.77 16.46
N LEU A 239 16.34 8.88 16.02
CA LEU A 239 17.51 8.59 16.84
C LEU A 239 17.62 9.54 18.04
N SER A 240 17.45 10.85 17.83
CA SER A 240 17.56 11.86 18.90
C SER A 240 16.45 11.76 19.94
N GLU A 241 15.27 11.30 19.54
CA GLU A 241 14.10 11.14 20.42
C GLU A 241 14.00 9.74 21.03
N GLY A 242 14.88 8.80 20.63
CA GLY A 242 14.80 7.39 21.02
C GLY A 242 13.60 6.65 20.41
N ASN A 243 12.85 7.28 19.49
CA ASN A 243 11.70 6.71 18.81
C ASN A 243 12.14 5.93 17.56
N PHE A 244 12.78 4.78 17.76
CA PHE A 244 13.33 3.97 16.67
C PHE A 244 12.26 3.45 15.69
N GLY A 245 11.00 3.31 16.12
CA GLY A 245 9.88 2.92 15.26
C GLY A 245 9.54 3.95 14.18
N ASP A 246 9.87 5.22 14.40
CA ASP A 246 9.67 6.28 13.40
C ASP A 246 10.74 6.27 12.30
N ALA A 247 11.87 5.62 12.53
CA ALA A 247 12.94 5.54 11.55
C ALA A 247 12.51 4.73 10.31
N ARG A 248 13.15 5.01 9.18
CA ARG A 248 13.00 4.32 7.91
C ARG A 248 14.41 3.93 7.43
N PRO A 249 15.03 2.89 8.04
CA PRO A 249 16.38 2.49 7.69
C PRO A 249 16.43 1.89 6.28
N GLY A 250 17.57 2.09 5.61
CA GLY A 250 17.84 1.64 4.25
C GLY A 250 17.19 2.52 3.18
N VAL A 251 17.18 2.01 1.95
CA VAL A 251 16.76 2.77 0.76
C VAL A 251 15.33 2.47 0.32
N PHE A 252 14.54 1.82 1.17
CA PHE A 252 13.16 1.43 0.85
C PHE A 252 12.27 2.59 0.39
N PRO A 253 12.28 3.79 1.01
CA PRO A 253 11.50 4.92 0.50
C PRO A 253 11.89 5.34 -0.93
N LEU A 254 13.17 5.22 -1.29
CA LEU A 254 13.66 5.49 -2.64
C LEU A 254 13.24 4.40 -3.62
N GLU A 255 13.22 3.13 -3.19
CA GLU A 255 12.69 2.03 -3.97
C GLU A 255 11.19 2.19 -4.25
N GLN A 256 10.39 2.62 -3.27
CA GLN A 256 8.97 2.92 -3.48
C GLN A 256 8.75 4.04 -4.50
N PHE A 257 9.67 5.00 -4.59
CA PHE A 257 9.58 6.07 -5.58
C PHE A 257 9.59 5.52 -7.01
N THR A 258 10.40 4.48 -7.27
CA THR A 258 10.46 3.79 -8.58
C THR A 258 9.18 3.05 -8.96
N LYS A 259 8.25 2.85 -8.01
CA LYS A 259 6.94 2.24 -8.30
C LYS A 259 5.94 3.30 -8.77
N LEU A 260 6.11 4.54 -8.32
CA LEU A 260 5.23 5.66 -8.66
C LEU A 260 5.68 6.40 -9.92
N PHE A 261 6.96 6.36 -10.22
CA PHE A 261 7.57 7.06 -11.35
C PHE A 261 8.43 6.12 -12.16
N ARG A 262 8.37 6.28 -13.48
CA ARG A 262 9.13 5.49 -14.43
C ARG A 262 9.77 6.39 -15.49
N PRO A 263 10.81 5.91 -16.17
CA PRO A 263 11.36 6.58 -17.34
C PRO A 263 10.28 6.80 -18.38
N ARG A 264 10.25 8.01 -18.93
CA ARG A 264 9.41 8.35 -20.08
C ARG A 264 9.84 7.51 -21.27
N ASN A 265 8.87 6.92 -21.95
CA ASN A 265 9.08 6.22 -23.21
C ASN A 265 8.28 6.88 -24.33
N ASP A 266 8.37 6.35 -25.55
CA ASP A 266 7.73 6.91 -26.74
C ASP A 266 6.19 6.96 -26.63
N SER A 267 5.57 6.14 -25.78
CA SER A 267 4.12 6.17 -25.54
C SER A 267 3.67 7.24 -24.53
N ASP A 268 4.61 8.02 -23.99
CA ASP A 268 4.39 9.04 -22.96
C ASP A 268 4.78 10.44 -23.44
N LEU A 269 4.78 10.67 -24.75
CA LEU A 269 5.13 11.98 -25.30
C LEU A 269 4.16 13.08 -24.82
N ASP A 270 2.91 12.75 -24.50
CA ASP A 270 1.94 13.70 -23.95
C ASP A 270 1.91 13.72 -22.40
N SER A 271 2.65 12.81 -21.75
CA SER A 271 2.68 12.75 -20.28
C SER A 271 3.55 13.86 -19.71
N GLU A 272 3.10 14.45 -18.60
CA GLU A 272 3.86 15.45 -17.86
C GLU A 272 5.18 14.88 -17.33
N ILE A 273 6.30 15.53 -17.66
CA ILE A 273 7.60 15.24 -17.05
C ILE A 273 7.59 15.82 -15.64
N VAL A 274 7.63 14.96 -14.64
CA VAL A 274 7.62 15.39 -13.22
C VAL A 274 9.01 15.71 -12.71
N GLN A 275 10.04 15.07 -13.26
CA GLN A 275 11.42 15.26 -12.83
C GLN A 275 12.40 14.80 -13.89
N LYS A 276 13.57 15.44 -13.95
CA LYS A 276 14.76 14.92 -14.65
C LYS A 276 15.78 14.48 -13.61
N LEU A 277 16.40 13.32 -13.82
CA LEU A 277 17.41 12.77 -12.92
C LEU A 277 18.64 12.34 -13.71
N THR A 278 19.81 12.69 -13.20
CA THR A 278 21.08 12.12 -13.65
C THR A 278 21.41 10.82 -12.90
N LEU A 279 22.23 9.97 -13.51
CA LEU A 279 22.76 8.78 -12.83
C LEU A 279 23.53 9.16 -11.55
N GLY A 280 24.33 10.22 -11.61
CA GLY A 280 25.11 10.73 -10.49
C GLY A 280 24.23 11.14 -9.31
N GLU A 281 23.14 11.87 -9.57
CA GLU A 281 22.18 12.28 -8.55
C GLU A 281 21.49 11.08 -7.88
N VAL A 282 21.08 10.08 -8.66
CA VAL A 282 20.43 8.88 -8.10
C VAL A 282 21.40 8.10 -7.22
N LYS A 283 22.62 7.87 -7.70
CA LYS A 283 23.67 7.19 -6.91
C LYS A 283 23.96 7.94 -5.62
N HIS A 284 24.16 9.26 -5.70
CA HIS A 284 24.44 10.09 -4.54
C HIS A 284 23.33 10.04 -3.47
N ALA A 285 22.07 10.13 -3.88
CA ALA A 285 20.93 10.03 -2.96
C ALA A 285 20.84 8.65 -2.27
N ILE A 286 21.04 7.56 -3.02
CA ILE A 286 21.08 6.19 -2.48
C ILE A 286 22.21 6.07 -1.46
N ASP A 287 23.43 6.47 -1.85
CA ASP A 287 24.64 6.33 -1.02
C ASP A 287 24.49 7.15 0.28
N THR A 288 23.93 8.36 0.21
CA THR A 288 23.76 9.22 1.39
C THR A 288 22.70 8.67 2.37
N VAL A 289 21.56 8.18 1.88
CA VAL A 289 20.54 7.54 2.73
C VAL A 289 21.10 6.25 3.36
N PHE A 290 21.87 5.49 2.60
CA PHE A 290 22.49 4.26 3.09
C PHE A 290 23.52 4.53 4.19
N GLU A 291 24.42 5.49 4.01
CA GLU A 291 25.40 5.84 5.05
C GLU A 291 24.72 6.37 6.33
N ASN A 292 23.67 7.19 6.19
CA ASN A 292 22.86 7.59 7.35
C ASN A 292 22.22 6.38 8.06
N SER A 293 21.75 5.40 7.30
CA SER A 293 21.15 4.18 7.84
C SER A 293 22.17 3.30 8.59
N LYS A 294 23.44 3.26 8.15
CA LYS A 294 24.51 2.57 8.90
C LYS A 294 24.72 3.19 10.28
N THR A 295 24.73 4.51 10.38
CA THR A 295 24.83 5.21 11.67
C THR A 295 23.67 4.82 12.58
N PHE A 296 22.45 4.80 12.05
CA PHE A 296 21.27 4.39 12.79
C PHE A 296 21.36 2.94 13.31
N LEU A 297 21.73 1.97 12.46
CA LEU A 297 21.81 0.55 12.85
C LEU A 297 22.89 0.27 13.88
N LYS A 298 24.03 0.96 13.80
CA LYS A 298 25.09 0.88 14.82
C LYS A 298 24.57 1.28 16.20
N SER A 299 23.69 2.28 16.26
CA SER A 299 23.07 2.74 17.51
C SER A 299 22.03 1.75 18.06
N THR A 300 21.48 0.85 17.25
CA THR A 300 20.44 -0.11 17.65
C THR A 300 20.94 -1.56 17.76
N ASN A 301 22.25 -1.80 17.67
CA ASN A 301 22.88 -3.13 17.71
C ASN A 301 22.29 -4.14 16.71
N GLN A 302 21.84 -3.66 15.54
CA GLN A 302 21.30 -4.49 14.47
C GLN A 302 22.40 -4.90 13.48
N SER A 303 22.20 -6.04 12.78
CA SER A 303 23.17 -6.58 11.81
C SER A 303 23.37 -5.62 10.64
N LEU A 304 24.60 -5.15 10.45
CA LEU A 304 24.98 -4.32 9.29
C LEU A 304 24.99 -5.14 8.00
N ASP A 305 25.50 -6.37 8.04
CA ASP A 305 25.69 -7.22 6.85
C ASP A 305 24.39 -7.47 6.07
N GLU A 306 23.27 -7.66 6.77
CA GLU A 306 21.96 -7.84 6.15
C GLU A 306 21.48 -6.56 5.46
N LEU A 307 21.70 -5.39 6.08
CA LEU A 307 21.37 -4.11 5.47
C LEU A 307 22.25 -3.86 4.23
N GLU A 308 23.54 -4.15 4.30
CA GLU A 308 24.46 -3.94 3.17
C GLU A 308 24.05 -4.78 1.97
N LYS A 309 23.81 -6.09 2.17
CA LYS A 309 23.32 -6.99 1.12
C LYS A 309 22.01 -6.51 0.52
N LYS A 310 21.04 -6.14 1.37
CA LYS A 310 19.74 -5.63 0.92
C LYS A 310 19.89 -4.31 0.15
N THR A 311 20.76 -3.42 0.59
CA THR A 311 20.96 -2.11 -0.05
C THR A 311 21.67 -2.25 -1.40
N VAL A 312 22.69 -3.12 -1.52
CA VAL A 312 23.33 -3.41 -2.82
C VAL A 312 22.32 -3.94 -3.82
N HIS A 313 21.48 -4.89 -3.40
CA HIS A 313 20.40 -5.42 -4.23
C HIS A 313 19.40 -4.33 -4.65
N LEU A 314 18.91 -3.53 -3.69
CA LEU A 314 17.96 -2.45 -3.96
C LEU A 314 18.57 -1.33 -4.82
N ARG A 315 19.86 -1.05 -4.70
CA ARG A 315 20.58 -0.09 -5.55
C ARG A 315 20.49 -0.51 -7.01
N GLY A 316 20.78 -1.78 -7.30
CA GLY A 316 20.66 -2.33 -8.66
C GLY A 316 19.23 -2.16 -9.19
N ILE A 317 18.23 -2.56 -8.40
CA ILE A 317 16.80 -2.43 -8.75
C ILE A 317 16.41 -0.97 -9.03
N ILE A 318 16.82 -0.02 -8.18
CA ILE A 318 16.46 1.39 -8.35
C ILE A 318 17.04 1.94 -9.65
N LEU A 319 18.33 1.68 -9.90
CA LEU A 319 19.00 2.13 -11.11
C LEU A 319 18.37 1.53 -12.38
N GLU A 320 18.12 0.22 -12.37
CA GLU A 320 17.47 -0.48 -13.48
C GLU A 320 16.06 0.05 -13.75
N ARG A 321 15.23 0.25 -12.71
CA ARG A 321 13.87 0.78 -12.87
C ARG A 321 13.85 2.20 -13.41
N PHE A 322 14.88 3.00 -13.15
CA PHE A 322 15.05 4.30 -13.79
C PHE A 322 15.72 4.24 -15.18
N GLY A 323 16.01 3.05 -15.70
CA GLY A 323 16.57 2.86 -17.05
C GLY A 323 18.08 3.13 -17.14
N PHE A 324 18.78 3.17 -16.01
CA PHE A 324 20.22 3.23 -15.97
C PHE A 324 20.83 1.84 -16.08
N LYS A 325 21.98 1.77 -16.76
CA LYS A 325 22.78 0.57 -16.97
C LYS A 325 24.15 0.75 -16.34
N GLU A 326 24.80 -0.36 -16.06
CA GLU A 326 26.20 -0.34 -15.64
C GLU A 326 27.07 0.26 -16.75
N GLY A 327 27.98 1.17 -16.37
CA GLY A 327 28.84 1.90 -17.30
C GLY A 327 28.22 3.14 -17.96
N ASP A 328 26.94 3.46 -17.70
CA ASP A 328 26.35 4.73 -18.15
C ASP A 328 27.13 5.95 -17.62
N ASP A 329 27.18 7.03 -18.42
CA ASP A 329 27.74 8.33 -18.01
C ASP A 329 27.03 8.85 -16.75
N PRO A 330 27.75 9.29 -15.69
CA PRO A 330 27.16 9.93 -14.52
C PRO A 330 26.20 11.09 -14.84
N ASN A 331 26.40 11.78 -15.97
CA ASN A 331 25.56 12.89 -16.44
C ASN A 331 24.40 12.43 -17.35
N LYS A 332 24.26 11.13 -17.63
CA LYS A 332 23.10 10.60 -18.37
C LYS A 332 21.82 11.01 -17.65
N VAL A 333 20.95 11.72 -18.34
CA VAL A 333 19.67 12.20 -17.82
C VAL A 333 18.55 11.25 -18.24
N VAL A 334 17.63 10.97 -17.32
CA VAL A 334 16.34 10.35 -17.60
C VAL A 334 15.22 11.31 -17.23
N GLU A 335 14.18 11.36 -18.06
CA GLU A 335 12.94 12.07 -17.77
C GLU A 335 11.96 11.11 -17.11
N LEU A 336 11.38 11.50 -15.99
CA LEU A 336 10.42 10.71 -15.24
C LEU A 336 8.99 11.20 -15.47
N THR A 337 8.08 10.25 -15.60
CA THR A 337 6.63 10.44 -15.66
C THR A 337 5.96 9.55 -14.60
N PRO A 338 4.74 9.89 -14.12
CA PRO A 338 3.97 8.98 -13.28
C PRO A 338 3.76 7.62 -13.98
N SER A 339 3.90 6.54 -13.22
CA SER A 339 3.71 5.17 -13.73
C SER A 339 2.25 4.90 -14.10
N TYR A 340 1.31 5.50 -13.38
CA TYR A 340 -0.12 5.42 -13.62
C TYR A 340 -0.64 6.72 -14.20
N LYS A 341 -1.44 6.64 -15.27
CA LYS A 341 -1.98 7.81 -15.98
C LYS A 341 -3.34 8.29 -15.44
N GLY A 342 -4.00 7.50 -14.58
CA GLY A 342 -5.33 7.84 -14.05
C GLY A 342 -5.30 8.74 -12.81
N TYR A 343 -4.20 9.45 -12.55
CA TYR A 343 -4.18 10.49 -11.53
C TYR A 343 -4.98 11.70 -12.02
N HIS A 344 -5.83 12.25 -11.17
CA HIS A 344 -6.59 13.47 -11.45
C HIS A 344 -5.76 14.72 -11.17
N MET A 345 -4.74 14.60 -10.32
CA MET A 345 -3.85 15.69 -9.96
C MET A 345 -2.50 15.20 -9.45
N LEU A 346 -1.48 16.04 -9.65
CA LEU A 346 -0.16 15.94 -9.06
C LEU A 346 -0.01 17.03 -8.00
N ILE A 347 0.26 16.63 -6.76
CA ILE A 347 0.47 17.54 -5.63
C ILE A 347 1.96 17.54 -5.30
N ASN A 348 2.68 18.57 -5.74
CA ASN A 348 4.07 18.74 -5.41
C ASN A 348 4.22 19.27 -3.97
N THR A 349 4.84 18.47 -3.10
CA THR A 349 5.09 18.83 -1.70
C THR A 349 6.49 19.34 -1.44
N ALA A 350 7.32 19.57 -2.47
CA ALA A 350 8.59 20.27 -2.32
C ALA A 350 8.32 21.63 -1.67
N ARG A 351 9.03 21.93 -0.58
CA ARG A 351 8.71 23.12 0.22
C ARG A 351 9.21 24.40 -0.44
N GLY A 352 10.30 24.38 -1.21
CA GLY A 352 10.93 25.63 -1.66
C GLY A 352 11.02 26.61 -0.49
N ASP A 353 10.52 27.83 -0.69
CA ASP A 353 10.41 28.85 0.37
C ASP A 353 9.10 28.79 1.18
N LYS A 354 8.16 27.93 0.80
CA LYS A 354 6.86 27.77 1.47
C LYS A 354 7.01 26.99 2.78
N SER A 355 6.26 27.41 3.78
CA SER A 355 6.06 26.66 5.02
C SER A 355 5.33 25.34 4.77
N LYS A 356 5.44 24.40 5.74
CA LYS A 356 4.65 23.15 5.70
C LYS A 356 3.15 23.42 5.59
N SER A 357 2.65 24.42 6.31
CA SER A 357 1.22 24.74 6.36
C SER A 357 0.73 25.25 5.01
N GLU A 358 1.48 26.14 4.35
CA GLU A 358 1.11 26.67 3.02
C GLU A 358 1.02 25.56 1.97
N VAL A 359 2.01 24.65 1.93
CA VAL A 359 1.99 23.50 1.01
C VAL A 359 0.77 22.61 1.24
N VAL A 360 0.41 22.37 2.51
CA VAL A 360 -0.78 21.56 2.86
C VAL A 360 -2.07 22.27 2.46
N GLN A 361 -2.20 23.57 2.76
CA GLN A 361 -3.39 24.35 2.40
C GLN A 361 -3.59 24.42 0.89
N GLU A 362 -2.51 24.60 0.13
CA GLU A 362 -2.56 24.60 -1.33
C GLU A 362 -2.96 23.23 -1.89
N ALA A 363 -2.42 22.14 -1.33
CA ALA A 363 -2.82 20.77 -1.68
C ALA A 363 -4.30 20.53 -1.44
N VAL A 364 -4.81 20.90 -0.25
CA VAL A 364 -6.23 20.76 0.12
C VAL A 364 -7.11 21.58 -0.81
N LYS A 365 -6.73 22.83 -1.10
CA LYS A 365 -7.46 23.68 -2.06
C LYS A 365 -7.54 23.03 -3.44
N GLN A 366 -6.44 22.43 -3.93
CA GLN A 366 -6.45 21.73 -5.23
C GLN A 366 -7.40 20.53 -5.24
N ILE A 367 -7.45 19.76 -4.15
CA ILE A 367 -8.34 18.60 -3.99
C ILE A 367 -9.81 19.04 -3.96
N LEU A 368 -10.12 20.13 -3.26
CA LEU A 368 -11.49 20.58 -3.04
C LEU A 368 -12.10 21.39 -4.19
N VAL A 369 -11.29 22.05 -5.03
CA VAL A 369 -11.77 22.99 -6.06
C VAL A 369 -11.91 22.37 -7.45
N LYS A 370 -11.16 21.31 -7.77
CA LYS A 370 -11.23 20.65 -9.08
C LYS A 370 -12.40 19.65 -9.11
N ASP A 371 -13.51 20.07 -9.70
CA ASP A 371 -14.58 19.21 -10.24
C ASP A 371 -14.65 19.33 -11.76
#